data_AF-A0AA40HY88-F1
#
_entry.id   AF-A0AA40HY88-F1
#
_cell.length_a   1.000
_cell.length_b   1.000
_cell.length_c   1.000
_cell.angle_alpha   90.00
_cell.angle_beta   90.00
_cell.angle_gamma   90.00
#
_symmetry.space_group_name_H-M   'P 1'
#
loop_
_entity.id
_entity.type
_entity.pdbx_description
1 polymer ?
#
loop_
_entity_poly.entity_id
_entity_poly.type
_entity_poly.pdbx_seq_one_letter_code
_entity_poly.pdbx_strand_id
1 'polypeptide(L)'
;MCVPSPVKDSEKHLIRVLLDSFSSNKLGPPNHKAVLHGPFNPYELKCHSLTRISKFRRVWIEKESINSVAISDAPEDLHQRVLVAASLSVNATGSTMLLRETSLLPHIPGLPALLSMLFAPVMELRVDPDGKSYTGALCGLGWSPASGAPILPEHDMELAFDVRFSVEDVVEINILRAAINKLVCDGPNGARHLGPERVSQLQDSVRQKLLGLFCQLKPRARTAPKWPEKPYEWNQVDPKLVMEQAEREGGRGKSPFLYQLHRLIVLSS
;
A
#
# COMPACT_ATOMS: atom_id res chain seq x y z
N MET A 1 71.03 28.03 28.30
CA MET A 1 70.92 26.62 27.86
C MET A 1 69.67 26.03 28.50
N CYS A 2 68.69 25.63 27.69
CA CYS A 2 67.39 25.16 28.20
C CYS A 2 67.49 23.65 28.46
N VAL A 3 67.29 23.24 29.72
CA VAL A 3 67.34 21.84 30.15
C VAL A 3 66.14 21.11 29.54
N PRO A 4 66.32 19.96 28.85
CA PRO A 4 65.20 19.20 28.35
C PRO A 4 64.36 18.67 29.51
N SER A 5 63.06 18.94 29.50
CA SER A 5 62.13 18.50 30.53
C SER A 5 61.86 16.99 30.42
N PRO A 6 62.02 16.20 31.50
CA PRO A 6 61.89 14.74 31.47
C PRO A 6 60.49 14.21 31.12
N VAL A 7 59.47 15.07 31.15
CA VAL A 7 58.06 14.72 30.84
C VAL A 7 57.84 14.54 29.32
N LYS A 8 58.55 15.31 28.49
CA LYS A 8 58.36 15.32 27.02
C LYS A 8 58.98 14.09 26.34
N ASP A 9 59.98 13.49 26.98
CA ASP A 9 60.65 12.28 26.50
C ASP A 9 59.87 11.01 26.89
N SER A 10 59.12 11.03 28.00
CA SER A 10 58.26 9.89 28.38
C SER A 10 57.02 9.77 27.48
N GLU A 11 56.41 10.88 27.08
CA GLU A 11 55.29 10.88 26.13
C GLU A 11 55.73 10.39 24.74
N LYS A 12 56.88 10.85 24.26
CA LYS A 12 57.46 10.37 23.00
C LYS A 12 57.80 8.89 23.06
N HIS A 13 58.27 8.41 24.21
CA HIS A 13 58.54 7.00 24.43
C HIS A 13 57.24 6.18 24.42
N LEU A 14 56.17 6.66 25.07
CA LEU A 14 54.86 6.01 25.07
C LEU A 14 54.24 5.94 23.67
N ILE A 15 54.32 7.04 22.91
CA ILE A 15 53.84 7.10 21.52
C ILE A 15 54.63 6.10 20.66
N ARG A 16 55.94 6.00 20.85
CA ARG A 16 56.79 5.07 20.10
C ARG A 16 56.49 3.61 20.44
N VAL A 17 56.27 3.31 21.72
CA VAL A 17 55.84 1.98 22.18
C VAL A 17 54.47 1.61 21.61
N LEU A 18 53.53 2.56 21.57
CA LEU A 18 52.22 2.34 20.96
C LEU A 18 52.32 2.11 19.45
N LEU A 19 53.06 2.95 18.72
CA LEU A 19 53.27 2.79 17.28
C LEU A 19 53.97 1.47 16.94
N ASP A 20 54.95 1.06 17.74
CA ASP A 20 55.61 -0.22 17.57
C ASP A 20 54.66 -1.38 17.91
N SER A 21 53.73 -1.23 18.87
CA SER A 21 52.71 -2.25 19.16
C SER A 21 51.70 -2.42 18.01
N PHE A 22 51.30 -1.34 17.34
CA PHE A 22 50.43 -1.39 16.16
C PHE A 22 51.15 -1.96 14.94
N SER A 23 52.45 -1.70 14.81
CA SER A 23 53.30 -2.19 13.72
C SER A 23 53.72 -3.66 13.92
N SER A 24 53.81 -4.11 15.18
CA SER A 24 54.22 -5.47 15.56
C SER A 24 53.07 -6.47 15.56
N ASN A 25 51.82 -6.02 15.45
CA ASN A 25 50.70 -6.89 15.10
C ASN A 25 50.84 -7.31 13.63
N LYS A 26 51.77 -8.23 13.38
CA LYS A 26 51.66 -9.18 12.29
C LYS A 26 50.44 -10.05 12.61
N LEU A 27 49.25 -9.51 12.34
CA LEU A 27 48.10 -10.33 12.03
C LEU A 27 48.58 -11.26 10.93
N GLY A 28 48.82 -12.53 11.28
CA GLY A 28 48.98 -13.58 10.28
C GLY A 28 47.80 -13.54 9.31
N PRO A 29 47.86 -14.28 8.18
CA PRO A 29 46.70 -14.37 7.29
C PRO A 29 45.44 -14.64 8.14
N PRO A 30 44.38 -13.85 7.99
CA PRO A 30 43.27 -13.86 8.93
C PRO A 30 42.63 -15.24 8.96
N ASN A 31 42.91 -16.01 10.03
CA ASN A 31 42.33 -17.35 10.24
C ASN A 31 40.88 -17.31 10.70
N HIS A 32 40.30 -16.12 10.90
CA HIS A 32 38.92 -15.93 11.32
C HIS A 32 38.21 -14.95 10.39
N LYS A 33 37.32 -15.48 9.55
CA LYS A 33 36.38 -14.67 8.78
C LYS A 33 35.26 -14.23 9.73
N ALA A 34 35.22 -12.95 10.09
CA ALA A 34 34.05 -12.37 10.73
C ALA A 34 33.02 -12.05 9.65
N VAL A 35 31.80 -12.58 9.78
CA VAL A 35 30.67 -12.16 8.93
C VAL A 35 30.20 -10.81 9.47
N LEU A 36 30.62 -9.73 8.82
CA LEU A 36 30.07 -8.42 9.08
C LEU A 36 28.67 -8.37 8.47
N HIS A 37 27.66 -8.28 9.33
CA HIS A 37 26.31 -7.96 8.91
C HIS A 37 26.30 -6.46 8.55
N GLY A 38 26.39 -6.18 7.24
CA GLY A 38 26.35 -4.82 6.68
C GLY A 38 25.02 -4.12 6.93
N PRO A 39 24.94 -2.80 6.73
CA PRO A 39 24.11 -1.90 7.53
C PRO A 39 22.62 -2.24 7.41
N PHE A 40 22.08 -2.86 8.46
CA PHE A 40 20.63 -3.03 8.62
C PHE A 40 20.14 -1.92 9.56
N ASN A 41 19.26 -1.08 9.06
CA ASN A 41 18.61 -0.07 9.89
C ASN A 41 17.27 -0.65 10.40
N PRO A 42 17.02 -0.75 11.72
CA PRO A 42 15.72 -1.22 12.22
C PRO A 42 14.54 -0.36 11.79
N TYR A 43 14.80 0.88 11.35
CA TYR A 43 13.81 1.80 10.80
C TYR A 43 13.56 1.60 9.29
N GLU A 44 14.26 0.67 8.63
CA GLU A 44 14.07 0.38 7.21
C GLU A 44 12.72 -0.31 6.96
N LEU A 45 11.93 0.28 6.06
CA LEU A 45 10.63 -0.23 5.66
C LEU A 45 10.78 -1.39 4.69
N LYS A 46 10.07 -2.49 4.96
CA LYS A 46 9.98 -3.63 4.05
C LYS A 46 8.71 -3.53 3.22
N CYS A 47 8.86 -3.66 1.91
CA CYS A 47 7.73 -3.69 0.99
C CYS A 47 7.25 -5.13 0.81
N HIS A 48 5.93 -5.28 0.77
CA HIS A 48 5.25 -6.55 0.52
C HIS A 48 4.22 -6.35 -0.57
N SER A 49 4.00 -7.38 -1.38
CA SER A 49 2.96 -7.33 -2.39
C SER A 49 1.59 -7.64 -1.80
N LEU A 50 0.54 -7.03 -2.35
CA LEU A 50 -0.83 -7.17 -1.88
C LEU A 50 -1.59 -8.33 -2.55
N THR A 51 -1.13 -8.82 -3.70
CA THR A 51 -1.82 -9.90 -4.43
C THR A 51 -1.49 -11.28 -3.89
N ARG A 52 -2.47 -12.20 -3.94
CA ARG A 52 -2.33 -13.56 -3.41
C ARG A 52 -1.14 -14.33 -3.98
N ILE A 53 -0.91 -14.26 -5.29
CA ILE A 53 0.19 -14.96 -6.00
C ILE A 53 1.59 -14.53 -5.54
N SER A 54 1.70 -13.35 -4.95
CA SER A 54 2.96 -12.72 -4.61
C SER A 54 3.15 -12.53 -3.10
N LYS A 55 2.21 -12.99 -2.28
CA LYS A 55 2.23 -12.89 -0.81
C LYS A 55 3.53 -13.37 -0.18
N PHE A 56 4.13 -14.43 -0.74
CA PHE A 56 5.36 -15.05 -0.23
C PHE A 56 6.60 -14.72 -1.08
N ARG A 57 6.47 -13.84 -2.08
CA ARG A 57 7.60 -13.42 -2.91
C ARG A 57 8.36 -12.31 -2.19
N ARG A 58 9.69 -12.34 -2.31
CA ARG A 58 10.53 -11.24 -1.85
C ARG A 58 10.37 -10.05 -2.79
N VAL A 59 10.26 -8.85 -2.24
CA VAL A 59 10.19 -7.60 -3.00
C VAL A 59 11.54 -6.90 -2.92
N TRP A 60 12.15 -6.62 -4.06
CA TRP A 60 13.41 -5.92 -4.20
C TRP A 60 13.17 -4.66 -5.00
N ILE A 61 13.57 -3.52 -4.45
CA ILE A 61 13.54 -2.25 -5.16
C ILE A 61 14.91 -2.08 -5.81
N GLU A 62 14.92 -1.73 -7.09
CA GLU A 62 16.17 -1.47 -7.82
C GLU A 62 17.03 -0.42 -7.10
N LYS A 63 18.34 -0.65 -7.04
CA LYS A 63 19.26 0.16 -6.22
C LYS A 63 19.36 1.60 -6.70
N GLU A 64 19.18 1.79 -8.00
CA GLU A 64 19.15 3.06 -8.69
C GLU A 64 17.87 3.86 -8.38
N SER A 65 16.85 3.23 -7.79
CA SER A 65 15.67 3.92 -7.32
C SER A 65 15.98 4.77 -6.09
N ILE A 66 15.40 5.97 -6.05
CA ILE A 66 15.43 6.84 -4.86
C ILE A 66 14.74 6.21 -3.63
N ASN A 67 13.85 5.23 -3.83
CA ASN A 67 13.18 4.49 -2.77
C ASN A 67 13.85 3.13 -2.49
N SER A 68 15.08 2.90 -2.98
CA SER A 68 15.82 1.65 -2.76
C SER A 68 16.04 1.35 -1.27
N VAL A 69 16.13 2.40 -0.46
CA VAL A 69 16.10 2.33 1.00
C VAL A 69 15.06 3.34 1.49
N ALA A 70 13.96 2.84 2.06
CA ALA A 70 12.93 3.68 2.66
C ALA A 70 13.05 3.59 4.19
N ILE A 71 13.12 4.72 4.88
CA ILE A 71 13.26 4.79 6.34
C ILE A 71 11.99 5.39 6.94
N SER A 72 11.47 4.77 7.99
CA SER A 72 10.39 5.35 8.80
C SER A 72 10.96 6.21 9.92
N ASP A 73 10.50 7.44 10.01
CA ASP A 73 10.77 8.38 11.10
C ASP A 73 9.93 8.11 12.36
N ALA A 74 8.86 7.33 12.22
CA ALA A 74 7.97 6.91 13.30
C ALA A 74 7.64 5.40 13.15
N PRO A 75 8.53 4.48 13.56
CA PRO A 75 8.29 3.03 13.45
C PRO A 75 7.15 2.53 14.35
N GLU A 76 6.78 3.30 15.38
CA GLU A 76 5.60 3.05 16.20
C GLU A 76 4.28 3.26 15.43
N ASP A 77 4.33 3.96 14.30
CA ASP A 77 3.17 4.11 13.43
C ASP A 77 3.02 2.86 12.55
N LEU A 78 2.05 2.03 12.91
CA LEU A 78 1.73 0.77 12.23
C LEU A 78 0.84 0.97 10.99
N HIS A 79 0.59 2.21 10.57
CA HIS A 79 -0.19 2.48 9.38
C HIS A 79 0.48 1.95 8.12
N GLN A 80 -0.35 1.37 7.26
CA GLN A 80 0.11 0.83 5.99
C GLN A 80 0.46 1.98 5.03
N ARG A 81 1.65 1.89 4.41
CA ARG A 81 2.10 2.79 3.34
C ARG A 81 2.06 2.08 2.00
N VAL A 82 1.93 2.84 0.92
CA VAL A 82 1.85 2.29 -0.44
C VAL A 82 3.07 2.74 -1.24
N LEU A 83 3.72 1.76 -1.88
CA LEU A 83 4.71 1.98 -2.93
C LEU A 83 4.11 1.48 -4.24
N VAL A 84 4.11 2.33 -5.27
CA VAL A 84 3.71 1.94 -6.63
C VAL A 84 4.97 1.83 -7.49
N ALA A 85 5.04 0.82 -8.35
CA ALA A 85 6.12 0.64 -9.32
C ALA A 85 5.53 0.65 -10.73
N ALA A 86 6.17 1.38 -11.66
CA ALA A 86 5.73 1.37 -13.06
C ALA A 86 6.17 0.09 -13.80
N SER A 87 7.28 -0.54 -13.37
CA SER A 87 7.80 -1.76 -13.96
C SER A 87 8.09 -2.83 -12.92
N LEU A 88 7.64 -4.05 -13.22
CA LEU A 88 7.80 -5.23 -12.40
C LEU A 88 8.46 -6.34 -13.23
N SER A 89 9.53 -6.93 -12.72
CA SER A 89 10.09 -8.18 -13.23
C SER A 89 10.19 -9.23 -12.14
N VAL A 90 10.13 -10.49 -12.52
CA VAL A 90 10.30 -11.61 -11.59
C VAL A 90 11.58 -12.35 -11.97
N ASN A 91 12.33 -12.79 -10.97
CA ASN A 91 13.53 -13.60 -11.21
C ASN A 91 13.16 -14.98 -11.81
N ALA A 92 14.16 -15.69 -12.33
CA ALA A 92 13.96 -16.99 -13.00
C ALA A 92 13.24 -18.03 -12.12
N THR A 93 13.44 -18.00 -10.80
CA THR A 93 12.80 -18.94 -9.86
C THR A 93 11.39 -18.54 -9.45
N GLY A 94 10.90 -17.37 -9.85
CA GLY A 94 9.58 -16.86 -9.44
C GLY A 94 9.52 -16.31 -8.00
N SER A 95 10.62 -16.43 -7.22
CA SER A 95 10.63 -16.15 -5.78
C SER A 95 10.81 -14.68 -5.42
N THR A 96 11.35 -13.88 -6.35
CA THR A 96 11.74 -12.49 -6.09
C THR A 96 11.20 -11.58 -7.18
N MET A 97 10.54 -10.51 -6.76
CA MET A 97 10.03 -9.42 -7.58
C MET A 97 11.00 -8.24 -7.51
N LEU A 98 11.43 -7.75 -8.67
CA LEU A 98 12.25 -6.54 -8.82
C LEU A 98 11.37 -5.40 -9.34
N LEU A 99 11.30 -4.32 -8.57
CA LEU A 99 10.49 -3.12 -8.80
C LEU A 99 11.39 -1.99 -9.30
N ARG A 100 10.98 -1.35 -10.38
CA ARG A 100 11.66 -0.18 -10.98
C ARG A 100 10.68 0.99 -11.11
N GLU A 101 11.23 2.20 -11.24
CA GLU A 101 10.45 3.43 -11.42
C GLU A 101 9.38 3.55 -10.32
N THR A 102 9.83 3.53 -9.06
CA THR A 102 8.96 3.46 -7.90
C THR A 102 8.57 4.85 -7.37
N SER A 103 7.35 4.97 -6.86
CA SER A 103 6.82 6.15 -6.19
C SER A 103 6.25 5.75 -4.84
N LEU A 104 6.84 6.27 -3.76
CA LEU A 104 6.30 6.11 -2.41
C LEU A 104 5.18 7.14 -2.21
N LEU A 105 3.97 6.66 -1.92
CA LEU A 105 2.82 7.53 -1.73
C LEU A 105 2.85 8.22 -0.36
N PRO A 106 2.17 9.38 -0.23
CA PRO A 106 2.09 10.09 1.04
C PRO A 106 1.55 9.22 2.17
N HIS A 107 2.02 9.50 3.39
CA HIS A 107 1.60 8.79 4.59
C HIS A 107 0.21 9.28 5.06
N ILE A 108 -0.84 8.77 4.41
CA ILE A 108 -2.24 9.06 4.74
C ILE A 108 -2.87 7.80 5.36
N PRO A 109 -3.40 7.86 6.60
CA PRO A 109 -4.04 6.71 7.25
C PRO A 109 -5.20 6.14 6.43
N GLY A 110 -5.18 4.83 6.18
CA GLY A 110 -6.18 4.14 5.35
C GLY A 110 -6.03 4.35 3.84
N LEU A 111 -4.98 5.02 3.36
CA LEU A 111 -4.76 5.23 1.92
C LEU A 111 -4.72 3.94 1.09
N PRO A 112 -4.03 2.85 1.50
CA PRO A 112 -4.06 1.60 0.73
C PRO A 112 -5.48 1.05 0.55
N ALA A 113 -6.29 1.10 1.59
CA ALA A 113 -7.69 0.71 1.54
C ALA A 113 -8.46 1.61 0.56
N LEU A 114 -8.39 2.94 0.75
CA LEU A 114 -9.06 3.93 -0.10
C LEU A 114 -8.75 3.77 -1.59
N LEU A 115 -7.47 3.62 -1.95
CA LEU A 115 -7.04 3.41 -3.33
C LEU A 115 -7.59 2.10 -3.89
N SER A 116 -7.54 1.04 -3.09
CA SER A 116 -8.06 -0.26 -3.48
C SER A 116 -9.58 -0.21 -3.70
N MET A 117 -10.34 0.41 -2.80
CA MET A 117 -11.78 0.59 -3.00
C MET A 117 -12.06 1.46 -4.23
N LEU A 118 -11.30 2.54 -4.43
CA LEU A 118 -11.55 3.46 -5.53
C LEU A 118 -11.32 2.82 -6.91
N PHE A 119 -10.29 1.99 -7.04
CA PHE A 119 -9.82 1.49 -8.34
C PHE A 119 -10.00 -0.02 -8.56
N ALA A 120 -10.41 -0.81 -7.56
CA ALA A 120 -10.69 -2.22 -7.77
C ALA A 120 -11.86 -2.42 -8.75
N PRO A 121 -11.77 -3.41 -9.66
CA PRO A 121 -12.88 -3.76 -10.55
C PRO A 121 -14.12 -4.19 -9.77
N VAL A 122 -13.94 -5.15 -8.86
CA VAL A 122 -14.94 -5.67 -7.94
C VAL A 122 -14.37 -5.63 -6.53
N MET A 123 -15.20 -5.25 -5.56
CA MET A 123 -14.86 -5.30 -4.14
C MET A 123 -15.99 -5.94 -3.33
N GLU A 124 -15.62 -6.64 -2.26
CA GLU A 124 -16.50 -7.12 -1.21
C GLU A 124 -15.97 -6.65 0.14
N LEU A 125 -16.77 -5.88 0.88
CA LEU A 125 -16.41 -5.40 2.22
C LEU A 125 -16.41 -6.55 3.23
N ARG A 126 -15.51 -6.48 4.20
CA ARG A 126 -15.50 -7.34 5.39
C ARG A 126 -16.14 -6.58 6.55
N VAL A 127 -17.00 -7.27 7.28
CA VAL A 127 -17.66 -6.76 8.49
C VAL A 127 -17.22 -7.62 9.67
N ASP A 128 -17.17 -7.03 10.87
CA ASP A 128 -16.98 -7.81 12.08
C ASP A 128 -18.17 -8.76 12.34
N PRO A 129 -17.97 -9.81 13.17
CA PRO A 129 -19.05 -10.77 13.48
C PRO A 129 -20.28 -10.12 14.11
N ASP A 130 -20.10 -9.00 14.81
CA ASP A 130 -21.18 -8.23 15.44
C ASP A 130 -21.95 -7.35 14.44
N GLY A 131 -21.46 -7.18 13.20
CA GLY A 131 -22.09 -6.33 12.19
C GLY A 131 -21.89 -4.83 12.37
N LYS A 132 -21.06 -4.40 13.33
CA LYS A 132 -20.92 -3.00 13.79
C LYS A 132 -19.86 -2.20 13.07
N SER A 133 -18.88 -2.85 12.45
CA SER A 133 -17.78 -2.14 11.80
C SER A 133 -17.20 -2.85 10.59
N TYR A 134 -16.76 -2.06 9.60
CA TYR A 134 -15.95 -2.57 8.51
C TYR A 134 -14.55 -2.94 9.01
N THR A 135 -14.14 -4.17 8.74
CA THR A 135 -12.85 -4.72 9.15
C THR A 135 -11.85 -4.78 8.01
N GLY A 136 -12.32 -4.69 6.76
CA GLY A 136 -11.48 -4.89 5.60
C GLY A 136 -12.24 -4.92 4.28
N ALA A 137 -11.55 -5.36 3.23
CA ALA A 137 -12.09 -5.54 1.89
C ALA A 137 -11.32 -6.61 1.12
N LEU A 138 -12.05 -7.39 0.32
CA LEU A 138 -11.49 -8.22 -0.74
C LEU A 138 -11.71 -7.54 -2.09
N CYS A 139 -10.62 -7.31 -2.81
CA CYS A 139 -10.61 -6.64 -4.11
C CYS A 139 -10.07 -7.58 -5.18
N GLY A 140 -10.67 -7.55 -6.38
CA GLY A 140 -10.23 -8.40 -7.49
C GLY A 140 -11.21 -8.39 -8.66
N LEU A 141 -11.32 -9.53 -9.34
CA LEU A 141 -12.29 -9.72 -10.43
C LEU A 141 -13.63 -10.29 -9.95
N GLY A 142 -13.76 -10.61 -8.66
CA GLY A 142 -14.96 -11.19 -8.08
C GLY A 142 -15.08 -12.70 -8.34
N TRP A 143 -16.31 -13.20 -8.33
CA TRP A 143 -16.62 -14.61 -8.47
C TRP A 143 -17.65 -14.85 -9.58
N SER A 144 -17.65 -16.08 -10.11
CA SER A 144 -18.63 -16.53 -11.10
C SER A 144 -19.98 -16.82 -10.41
N PRO A 145 -21.09 -16.19 -10.82
CA PRO A 145 -22.41 -16.51 -10.28
C PRO A 145 -22.85 -17.95 -10.57
N ALA A 146 -22.36 -18.55 -11.65
CA ALA A 146 -22.74 -19.90 -12.07
C ALA A 146 -22.06 -21.01 -11.26
N SER A 147 -20.79 -20.81 -10.89
CA SER A 147 -19.99 -21.82 -10.17
C SER A 147 -19.68 -21.46 -8.72
N GLY A 148 -19.92 -20.20 -8.30
CA GLY A 148 -19.49 -19.67 -7.00
C GLY A 148 -17.98 -19.50 -6.86
N ALA A 149 -17.19 -19.85 -7.88
CA ALA A 149 -15.73 -19.84 -7.81
C ALA A 149 -15.16 -18.45 -8.10
N PRO A 150 -14.04 -18.05 -7.45
CA PRO A 150 -13.32 -16.82 -7.79
C PRO A 150 -12.87 -16.82 -9.25
N ILE A 151 -12.96 -15.67 -9.93
CA ILE A 151 -12.62 -15.55 -11.36
C ILE A 151 -11.11 -15.59 -11.58
N LEU A 152 -10.33 -14.91 -10.73
CA LEU A 152 -8.87 -14.83 -10.82
C LEU A 152 -8.23 -14.77 -9.43
N PRO A 153 -8.37 -15.84 -8.63
CA PRO A 153 -8.04 -15.84 -7.19
C PRO A 153 -6.59 -15.46 -6.88
N GLU A 154 -5.67 -15.73 -7.80
CA GLU A 154 -4.25 -15.43 -7.64
C GLU A 154 -3.95 -13.92 -7.65
N HIS A 155 -4.83 -13.10 -8.23
CA HIS A 155 -4.70 -11.63 -8.28
C HIS A 155 -5.57 -10.91 -7.25
N ASP A 156 -6.34 -11.64 -6.45
CA ASP A 156 -7.14 -11.05 -5.39
C ASP A 156 -6.26 -10.42 -4.31
N MET A 157 -6.74 -9.32 -3.76
CA MET A 157 -6.12 -8.52 -2.69
C MET A 157 -7.06 -8.50 -1.48
N GLU A 158 -6.67 -9.16 -0.39
CA GLU A 158 -7.38 -9.10 0.90
C GLU A 158 -6.72 -8.04 1.78
N LEU A 159 -7.49 -7.06 2.21
CA LEU A 159 -7.04 -5.90 2.98
C LEU A 159 -7.75 -5.88 4.33
N ALA A 160 -6.99 -5.81 5.42
CA ALA A 160 -7.51 -5.49 6.73
C ALA A 160 -7.33 -3.99 6.99
N PHE A 161 -8.38 -3.32 7.46
CA PHE A 161 -8.37 -1.87 7.69
C PHE A 161 -7.66 -1.53 8.99
N ASP A 162 -6.77 -0.53 8.93
CA ASP A 162 -6.04 0.06 10.05
C ASP A 162 -6.68 1.38 10.55
N VAL A 163 -7.76 1.80 9.89
CA VAL A 163 -8.61 2.93 10.28
C VAL A 163 -10.09 2.56 10.18
N ARG A 164 -10.94 3.27 10.92
CA ARG A 164 -12.40 3.09 10.86
C ARG A 164 -12.97 3.81 9.64
N PHE A 165 -13.53 3.04 8.72
CA PHE A 165 -14.36 3.55 7.63
C PHE A 165 -15.83 3.55 8.02
N SER A 166 -16.59 4.52 7.50
CA SER A 166 -18.04 4.60 7.68
C SER A 166 -18.80 4.32 6.38
N VAL A 167 -20.13 4.21 6.47
CA VAL A 167 -20.98 4.04 5.27
C VAL A 167 -20.81 5.24 4.34
N GLU A 168 -20.66 6.44 4.89
CA GLU A 168 -20.45 7.69 4.14
C GLU A 168 -19.16 7.65 3.30
N ASP A 169 -18.08 7.06 3.82
CA ASP A 169 -16.84 6.88 3.05
C ASP A 169 -17.08 6.04 1.79
N VAL A 170 -17.84 4.94 1.91
CA VAL A 170 -18.17 4.05 0.78
C VAL A 170 -19.10 4.76 -0.21
N VAL A 171 -20.05 5.55 0.29
CA VAL A 171 -20.93 6.38 -0.55
C VAL A 171 -20.12 7.40 -1.35
N GLU A 172 -19.18 8.12 -0.73
CA GLU A 172 -18.32 9.07 -1.44
C GLU A 172 -17.42 8.39 -2.47
N ILE A 173 -16.91 7.19 -2.18
CA ILE A 173 -16.19 6.36 -3.16
C ILE A 173 -17.09 6.02 -4.35
N ASN A 174 -18.35 5.64 -4.12
CA ASN A 174 -19.29 5.36 -5.19
C ASN A 174 -19.62 6.61 -6.02
N ILE A 175 -19.76 7.78 -5.38
CA ILE A 175 -19.94 9.06 -6.09
C ILE A 175 -18.74 9.35 -7.00
N LEU A 176 -17.52 9.13 -6.51
CA LEU A 176 -16.29 9.29 -7.30
C LEU A 176 -16.23 8.30 -8.47
N ARG A 177 -16.53 7.02 -8.24
CA ARG A 177 -16.56 5.99 -9.30
C ARG A 177 -17.60 6.32 -10.36
N ALA A 178 -18.79 6.77 -9.96
CA ALA A 178 -19.82 7.24 -10.89
C ALA A 178 -19.37 8.46 -11.70
N ALA A 179 -18.68 9.42 -11.08
CA ALA A 179 -18.14 10.59 -11.78
C ALA A 179 -17.05 10.21 -12.80
N ILE A 180 -16.17 9.27 -12.44
CA ILE A 180 -15.14 8.75 -13.36
C ILE A 180 -15.80 8.01 -14.54
N ASN A 181 -16.77 7.13 -14.27
CA ASN A 181 -17.53 6.45 -15.32
C ASN A 181 -18.17 7.45 -16.28
N LYS A 182 -18.78 8.51 -15.75
CA LYS A 182 -19.38 9.56 -16.57
C LYS A 182 -18.35 10.26 -17.47
N LEU A 183 -17.17 10.54 -16.93
CA LEU A 183 -16.09 11.18 -17.68
C LEU A 183 -15.52 10.28 -18.79
N VAL A 184 -15.40 8.98 -18.54
CA VAL A 184 -14.70 8.05 -19.44
C VAL A 184 -15.64 7.30 -20.39
N CYS A 185 -16.86 6.96 -19.96
CA CYS A 185 -17.72 5.97 -20.62
C CYS A 185 -18.97 6.55 -21.32
N ASP A 186 -19.30 7.84 -21.22
CA ASP A 186 -20.54 8.43 -21.78
C ASP A 186 -20.65 8.44 -23.33
N GLY A 187 -19.80 7.71 -24.05
CA GLY A 187 -19.95 7.43 -25.48
C GLY A 187 -19.98 8.68 -26.37
N PRO A 188 -20.77 8.72 -27.46
CA PRO A 188 -20.93 9.89 -28.33
C PRO A 188 -21.70 11.05 -27.68
N ASN A 189 -22.00 11.02 -26.37
CA ASN A 189 -22.41 12.19 -25.59
C ASN A 189 -21.43 12.45 -24.42
N GLY A 190 -20.30 11.73 -24.37
CA GLY A 190 -19.31 11.80 -23.31
C GLY A 190 -18.29 12.91 -23.50
N ALA A 191 -17.19 12.87 -22.74
CA ALA A 191 -16.17 13.93 -22.70
C ALA A 191 -15.61 14.35 -24.07
N ARG A 192 -15.79 13.56 -25.12
CA ARG A 192 -15.45 13.92 -26.51
C ARG A 192 -16.33 15.04 -27.10
N HIS A 193 -17.49 15.34 -26.53
CA HIS A 193 -18.38 16.45 -26.93
C HIS A 193 -18.59 17.48 -25.82
N LEU A 194 -18.00 17.24 -24.64
CA LEU A 194 -17.90 18.25 -23.60
C LEU A 194 -16.79 19.23 -24.00
N GLY A 195 -17.14 20.51 -24.10
CA GLY A 195 -16.14 21.55 -24.30
C GLY A 195 -15.06 21.53 -23.19
N PRO A 196 -13.85 22.04 -23.46
CA PRO A 196 -12.72 21.98 -22.53
C PRO A 196 -13.05 22.56 -21.15
N GLU A 197 -13.87 23.61 -21.08
CA GLU A 197 -14.33 24.19 -19.81
C GLU A 197 -15.12 23.20 -18.96
N ARG A 198 -16.02 22.43 -19.57
CA ARG A 198 -16.87 21.48 -18.84
C ARG A 198 -16.06 20.28 -18.38
N VAL A 199 -15.09 19.84 -19.17
CA VAL A 199 -14.11 18.82 -18.75
C VAL A 199 -13.30 19.31 -17.57
N SER A 200 -12.78 20.54 -17.62
CA SER A 200 -12.04 21.16 -16.51
C SER A 200 -12.89 21.23 -15.24
N GLN A 201 -14.14 21.69 -15.32
CA GLN A 201 -15.05 21.76 -14.18
C GLN A 201 -15.29 20.37 -13.54
N LEU A 202 -15.48 19.34 -14.36
CA LEU A 202 -15.68 17.98 -13.88
C LEU A 202 -14.40 17.42 -13.24
N GLN A 203 -13.24 17.65 -13.87
CA GLN A 203 -11.94 17.25 -13.31
C GLN A 203 -11.66 17.94 -11.98
N ASP A 204 -11.94 19.24 -11.88
CA ASP A 204 -11.80 20.00 -10.63
C ASP A 204 -12.76 19.47 -9.57
N SER A 205 -14.03 19.19 -9.93
CA SER A 205 -14.99 18.59 -9.01
C SER A 205 -14.54 17.22 -8.49
N VAL A 206 -14.03 16.35 -9.37
CA VAL A 206 -13.49 15.04 -8.98
C VAL A 206 -12.25 15.19 -8.11
N ARG A 207 -11.34 16.12 -8.46
CA ARG A 207 -10.15 16.43 -7.67
C ARG A 207 -10.53 16.88 -6.26
N GLN A 208 -11.48 17.79 -6.11
CA GLN A 208 -11.93 18.26 -4.80
C GLN A 208 -12.53 17.12 -3.96
N LYS A 209 -13.32 16.24 -4.58
CA LYS A 209 -13.86 15.06 -3.88
C LYS A 209 -12.79 14.07 -3.46
N LEU A 210 -11.78 13.81 -4.30
CA LEU A 210 -10.63 12.97 -3.95
C LEU A 210 -9.85 13.55 -2.78
N LEU A 211 -9.56 14.85 -2.83
CA LEU A 211 -8.87 15.54 -1.73
C LEU A 211 -9.71 15.53 -0.45
N GLY A 212 -11.03 15.72 -0.53
CA GLY A 212 -11.92 15.62 0.63
C GLY A 212 -11.94 14.21 1.25
N LEU A 213 -11.84 13.17 0.43
CA LEU A 213 -11.80 11.78 0.90
C LEU A 213 -10.46 11.40 1.54
N PHE A 214 -9.34 11.85 0.97
CA PHE A 214 -7.99 11.52 1.41
C PHE A 214 -7.50 12.43 2.54
N CYS A 215 -7.77 13.73 2.45
CA CYS A 215 -7.25 14.76 3.34
C CYS A 215 -8.38 15.34 4.22
N GLN A 216 -9.02 14.47 5.01
CA GLN A 216 -10.07 14.91 5.93
C GLN A 216 -9.52 15.86 7.00
N LEU A 217 -10.27 16.91 7.34
CA LEU A 217 -9.96 17.84 8.43
C LEU A 217 -9.72 17.10 9.76
N LYS A 218 -10.52 16.06 10.01
CA LYS A 218 -10.33 15.13 11.13
C LYS A 218 -9.85 13.79 10.57
N PRO A 219 -8.65 13.32 10.93
CA PRO A 219 -8.17 12.00 10.51
C PRO A 219 -9.12 10.88 10.97
N ARG A 220 -9.22 9.81 10.16
CA ARG A 220 -9.98 8.61 10.52
C ARG A 220 -9.42 7.99 11.79
N ALA A 221 -10.31 7.48 12.64
CA ALA A 221 -9.92 6.87 13.91
C ALA A 221 -9.11 5.59 13.65
N ARG A 222 -7.95 5.47 14.30
CA ARG A 222 -7.08 4.30 14.19
C ARG A 222 -7.77 3.06 14.78
N THR A 223 -7.55 1.91 14.16
CA THR A 223 -7.98 0.61 14.68
C THR A 223 -6.91 -0.44 14.43
N ALA A 224 -6.87 -1.47 15.28
CA ALA A 224 -6.07 -2.64 14.99
C ALA A 224 -6.68 -3.39 13.79
N PRO A 225 -5.88 -3.77 12.77
CA PRO A 225 -6.35 -4.57 11.66
C PRO A 225 -6.91 -5.91 12.15
N LYS A 226 -8.11 -6.26 11.67
CA LYS A 226 -8.76 -7.54 11.95
C LYS A 226 -8.84 -8.34 10.65
N TRP A 227 -8.29 -9.55 10.65
CA TRP A 227 -8.35 -10.45 9.51
C TRP A 227 -9.61 -11.32 9.55
N PRO A 228 -10.27 -11.57 8.41
CA PRO A 228 -11.42 -12.47 8.36
C PRO A 228 -11.01 -13.92 8.64
N GLU A 229 -11.93 -14.71 9.19
CA GLU A 229 -11.72 -16.14 9.44
C GLU A 229 -11.47 -16.93 8.14
N LYS A 230 -12.13 -16.51 7.06
CA LYS A 230 -12.05 -17.10 5.72
C LYS A 230 -11.45 -16.10 4.72
N PRO A 231 -10.12 -15.90 4.72
CA PRO A 231 -9.48 -14.94 3.83
C PRO A 231 -9.56 -15.39 2.37
N TYR A 232 -9.71 -14.43 1.45
CA TYR A 232 -9.84 -14.64 0.01
C TYR A 232 -11.07 -15.45 -0.44
N GLU A 233 -12.03 -15.69 0.45
CA GLU A 233 -13.33 -16.22 0.05
C GLU A 233 -14.27 -15.07 -0.31
N TRP A 234 -14.86 -15.15 -1.49
CA TRP A 234 -15.89 -14.23 -1.95
C TRP A 234 -17.27 -14.64 -1.44
N ASN A 235 -18.23 -13.73 -1.55
CA ASN A 235 -19.64 -13.93 -1.24
C ASN A 235 -19.88 -14.38 0.22
N GLN A 236 -19.17 -13.76 1.17
CA GLN A 236 -19.27 -14.10 2.60
C GLN A 236 -20.22 -13.16 3.38
N VAL A 237 -20.67 -12.06 2.79
CA VAL A 237 -21.55 -11.10 3.44
C VAL A 237 -22.98 -11.64 3.48
N ASP A 238 -23.66 -11.55 4.64
CA ASP A 238 -25.08 -11.89 4.75
C ASP A 238 -25.91 -10.99 3.81
N PRO A 239 -26.67 -11.56 2.86
CA PRO A 239 -27.52 -10.79 1.95
C PRO A 239 -28.47 -9.82 2.65
N LYS A 240 -28.88 -10.09 3.90
CA LYS A 240 -29.77 -9.21 4.67
C LYS A 240 -29.13 -7.88 5.07
N LEU A 241 -27.80 -7.83 5.14
CA LEU A 241 -27.05 -6.62 5.46
C LEU A 241 -26.76 -5.78 4.22
N VAL A 242 -26.90 -6.36 3.02
CA VAL A 242 -26.64 -5.67 1.76
C VAL A 242 -27.81 -4.74 1.46
N MET A 243 -27.54 -3.44 1.31
CA MET A 243 -28.56 -2.50 0.86
C MET A 243 -28.89 -2.79 -0.60
N GLU A 244 -30.19 -2.97 -0.90
CA GLU A 244 -30.66 -2.98 -2.28
C GLU A 244 -30.32 -1.63 -2.93
N GLN A 245 -29.39 -1.67 -3.88
CA GLN A 245 -29.23 -0.56 -4.79
C GLN A 245 -30.42 -0.61 -5.73
N ALA A 246 -31.14 0.51 -5.86
CA ALA A 246 -32.12 0.64 -6.92
C ALA A 246 -31.40 0.35 -8.24
N GLU A 247 -31.62 -0.82 -8.82
CA GLU A 247 -31.25 -1.07 -10.20
C GLU A 247 -31.89 0.07 -10.98
N ARG A 248 -31.09 0.91 -11.62
CA ARG A 248 -31.66 1.80 -12.63
C ARG A 248 -32.27 0.88 -13.67
N GLU A 249 -33.58 0.71 -13.61
CA GLU A 249 -34.40 0.15 -14.68
C GLU A 249 -34.00 0.88 -15.96
N GLY A 250 -33.16 0.21 -16.74
CA GLY A 250 -32.29 0.92 -17.67
C GLY A 250 -31.54 -0.03 -18.60
N GLY A 251 -32.25 -1.05 -19.07
CA GLY A 251 -31.88 -1.77 -20.29
C GLY A 251 -30.83 -2.86 -20.11
N ARG A 252 -31.19 -4.03 -20.61
CA ARG A 252 -30.33 -5.11 -21.11
C ARG A 252 -29.41 -4.64 -22.26
N GLY A 253 -28.75 -3.50 -22.11
CA GLY A 253 -27.84 -2.90 -23.06
C GLY A 253 -26.50 -2.69 -22.39
N LYS A 254 -25.48 -3.40 -22.87
CA LYS A 254 -24.08 -3.30 -22.45
C LYS A 254 -23.57 -1.86 -22.65
N SER A 255 -23.76 -0.97 -21.67
CA SER A 255 -22.89 0.20 -21.53
C SER A 255 -21.73 -0.21 -20.62
N PRO A 256 -20.48 -0.19 -21.09
CA PRO A 256 -19.35 -0.68 -20.30
C PRO A 256 -18.94 0.43 -19.33
N PHE A 257 -19.61 0.52 -18.19
CA PHE A 257 -19.08 1.29 -17.07
C PHE A 257 -17.72 0.71 -16.69
N LEU A 258 -16.70 1.56 -16.59
CA LEU A 258 -15.33 1.15 -16.23
C LEU A 258 -15.32 0.54 -14.82
N TYR A 259 -16.05 1.18 -13.89
CA TYR A 259 -16.14 0.80 -12.49
C TYR A 259 -17.57 0.41 -12.11
N GLN A 260 -17.74 -0.75 -11.50
CA GLN A 260 -18.99 -1.11 -10.84
C GLN A 260 -19.14 -0.34 -9.53
N LEU A 261 -20.35 0.08 -9.16
CA LEU A 261 -20.55 0.70 -7.85
C LEU A 261 -20.54 -0.39 -6.77
N HIS A 262 -19.91 -0.10 -5.64
CA HIS A 262 -19.79 -1.03 -4.52
C HIS A 262 -21.12 -1.20 -3.83
N ARG A 263 -21.45 -2.43 -3.47
CA ARG A 263 -22.61 -2.73 -2.63
C ARG A 263 -22.40 -2.11 -1.25
N LEU A 264 -23.39 -1.35 -0.77
CA LEU A 264 -23.37 -0.80 0.58
C LEU A 264 -23.82 -1.89 1.55
N ILE A 265 -23.17 -1.97 2.70
CA ILE A 265 -23.55 -2.88 3.77
C ILE A 265 -24.02 -2.04 4.96
N VAL A 266 -25.20 -2.35 5.49
CA VAL A 266 -25.73 -1.70 6.68
C VAL A 266 -24.97 -2.22 7.89
N LEU A 267 -24.36 -1.31 8.64
CA LEU A 267 -23.79 -1.63 9.94
C LEU A 267 -24.90 -1.64 11.00
N SER A 268 -24.91 -2.66 11.85
CA SER A 268 -25.83 -2.74 12.99
C SER A 268 -25.54 -1.62 13.98
N SER A 269 -26.60 -1.02 14.51
CA SER A 269 -26.55 0.03 15.54
C SER A 269 -26.04 -0.47 16.89
#